data_AF-A0A6A5K961-F1
#
_entry.id   AF-A0A6A5K961-F1
#
_cell.length_a   1.000
_cell.length_b   1.000
_cell.length_c   1.000
_cell.angle_alpha   90.00
_cell.angle_beta   90.00
_cell.angle_gamma   90.00
#
_symmetry.space_group_name_H-M   'P 1'
#
loop_
_entity.id
_entity.type
_entity.pdbx_description
1 polymer ?
#
loop_
_entity_poly.entity_id
_entity_poly.type
_entity_poly.pdbx_seq_one_letter_code
_entity_poly.pdbx_strand_id
1 'polypeptide(L)'
;MTFFNGPWTEDLDSFKKSVQSMPDQYKSSFASASESTLKKICDPNVLHIWESDSDIDSLLQLTSIIAKLCDLGVRKSQGANAEDGSMLIIAEESKSRNNFSRICQLVEHLTGADGKKHLEGTVVVFSKIIVVRGWDNSILSGQKEALEKTVKRLNTAIERVLKMGNFQGENKKIVWHHGAVIQFLLYWINTTTSSLRSALSAITITGSLDLTSGVAPSTAGRANKLPDLERLKQYGKKLSIPVVFLDSASQLITYEYLGTYMYFYAYYINTFLPTSLSRAHLNKAQDELITFAFRLRGASEGRYGTEVIKLVQKHLDASKAKHWARMCVDKASYTKPSCLAAGKDASIHHAVQLADAPFARLAHSSSGGVPAFARLAVGPASASAHEYYTAAPVAISFGAAKLRPSSPATLYILIPTPSQDLEKVTNRVQGLMMAVLERVRQEKGNPVLADSEKSMWKAVVKACTWAMQGKMPTPIADKVKFVSQKLREGTWGFALGAPVGGDAVMKTDTTATAAAAAAAAMPEPLRTYGFGLGTQQTAGSFPYHPDAQNQAMPPAGPMPSPVMGAAYAQQLPGQQGLVYPQGQGQGHVYAGQGGAGAYGQKPVNSGGRVVAGEGGHAWKLVH
;
A
#
# COMPACT_ATOMS: atom_id res chain seq x y z
N MET A 1 -5.92 37.04 5.91
CA MET A 1 -6.25 35.74 5.29
C MET A 1 -7.63 35.85 4.67
N THR A 2 -7.80 35.47 3.42
CA THR A 2 -9.11 35.44 2.75
C THR A 2 -9.81 34.12 3.09
N PHE A 3 -11.05 34.22 3.58
CA PHE A 3 -11.88 33.07 3.93
C PHE A 3 -12.61 32.57 2.67
N PHE A 4 -12.53 31.27 2.39
CA PHE A 4 -13.17 30.63 1.25
C PHE A 4 -13.90 29.36 1.68
N ASN A 5 -15.13 29.18 1.19
CA ASN A 5 -15.83 27.90 1.18
C ASN A 5 -16.42 27.68 -0.20
N GLY A 6 -16.05 26.57 -0.83
CA GLY A 6 -16.67 26.11 -2.08
C GLY A 6 -18.04 25.47 -1.86
N PRO A 7 -18.70 25.02 -2.95
CA PRO A 7 -19.91 24.21 -2.87
C PRO A 7 -19.65 22.86 -2.18
N TRP A 8 -20.69 22.32 -1.53
CA TRP A 8 -20.66 20.93 -1.05
C TRP A 8 -20.70 19.96 -2.23
N THR A 9 -19.89 18.91 -2.12
CA THR A 9 -19.72 17.85 -3.12
C THR A 9 -19.86 16.50 -2.43
N GLU A 10 -20.33 15.50 -3.17
CA GLU A 10 -20.59 14.16 -2.64
C GLU A 10 -19.45 13.20 -2.95
N ASP A 11 -18.68 13.47 -4.00
CA ASP A 11 -17.57 12.63 -4.49
C ASP A 11 -16.29 13.45 -4.73
N LEU A 12 -15.18 12.73 -4.93
CA LEU A 12 -13.86 13.32 -5.11
C LEU A 12 -13.69 14.06 -6.46
N ASP A 13 -14.33 13.63 -7.53
CA ASP A 13 -14.18 14.23 -8.85
C ASP A 13 -14.87 15.60 -8.89
N SER A 14 -16.07 15.69 -8.31
CA SER A 14 -16.79 16.93 -8.05
C SER A 14 -15.98 17.87 -7.16
N PHE A 15 -15.33 17.36 -6.11
CA PHE A 15 -14.42 18.14 -5.27
C PHE A 15 -13.22 18.68 -6.07
N LYS A 16 -12.54 17.84 -6.86
CA LYS A 16 -11.40 18.23 -7.71
C LYS A 16 -11.81 19.34 -8.70
N LYS A 17 -12.97 19.21 -9.35
CA LYS A 17 -13.53 20.25 -10.22
C LYS A 17 -13.76 21.55 -9.46
N SER A 18 -14.31 21.47 -8.23
CA SER A 18 -14.51 22.64 -7.38
C SER A 18 -13.20 23.30 -6.93
N VAL A 19 -12.12 22.55 -6.76
CA VAL A 19 -10.77 23.11 -6.49
C VAL A 19 -10.23 23.81 -7.73
N GLN A 20 -10.41 23.22 -8.91
CA GLN A 20 -9.94 23.79 -10.18
C GLN A 20 -10.70 25.07 -10.57
N SER A 21 -12.00 25.13 -10.30
CA SER A 21 -12.85 26.30 -10.57
C SER A 21 -12.83 27.37 -9.47
N MET A 22 -11.93 27.25 -8.49
CA MET A 22 -11.78 28.23 -7.41
C MET A 22 -11.49 29.62 -7.98
N PRO A 23 -12.15 30.70 -7.49
CA PRO A 23 -11.83 32.06 -7.92
C PRO A 23 -10.38 32.45 -7.59
N ASP A 24 -9.73 33.19 -8.50
CA ASP A 24 -8.29 33.49 -8.44
C ASP A 24 -7.85 34.16 -7.13
N GLN A 25 -8.70 35.03 -6.55
CA GLN A 25 -8.47 35.70 -5.28
C GLN A 25 -8.27 34.76 -4.07
N TYR A 26 -8.69 33.49 -4.18
CA TYR A 26 -8.52 32.47 -3.12
C TYR A 26 -7.41 31.45 -3.42
N LYS A 27 -6.99 31.32 -4.69
CA LYS A 27 -6.01 30.30 -5.12
C LYS A 27 -4.68 30.43 -4.37
N SER A 28 -4.18 31.64 -4.18
CA SER A 28 -2.91 31.88 -3.46
C SER A 28 -2.98 31.40 -2.00
N SER A 29 -4.05 31.71 -1.27
CA SER A 29 -4.21 31.24 0.12
C SER A 29 -4.34 29.72 0.19
N PHE A 30 -5.04 29.10 -0.75
CA PHE A 30 -5.21 27.65 -0.82
C PHE A 30 -3.87 26.95 -1.14
N ALA A 31 -3.12 27.45 -2.12
CA ALA A 31 -1.81 26.94 -2.49
C ALA A 31 -0.80 27.04 -1.33
N SER A 32 -0.73 28.21 -0.67
CA SER A 32 0.12 28.42 0.51
C SER A 32 -0.22 27.46 1.66
N ALA A 33 -1.52 27.19 1.90
CA ALA A 33 -1.96 26.24 2.91
C ALA A 33 -1.58 24.79 2.56
N SER A 34 -1.70 24.42 1.28
CA SER A 34 -1.26 23.12 0.76
C SER A 34 0.26 22.95 0.93
N GLU A 35 1.05 23.91 0.44
CA GLU A 35 2.50 23.87 0.51
C GLU A 35 3.02 23.82 1.96
N SER A 36 2.46 24.65 2.85
CA SER A 36 2.79 24.63 4.28
C SER A 36 2.48 23.27 4.92
N THR A 37 1.37 22.64 4.55
CA THR A 37 0.97 21.34 5.06
C THR A 37 1.89 20.23 4.55
N LEU A 38 2.21 20.23 3.26
CA LEU A 38 3.15 19.27 2.65
C LEU A 38 4.55 19.37 3.25
N LYS A 39 5.05 20.61 3.44
CA LYS A 39 6.32 20.84 4.14
C LYS A 39 6.33 20.24 5.54
N LYS A 40 5.24 20.39 6.31
CA LYS A 40 5.13 19.84 7.67
C LYS A 40 5.09 18.31 7.68
N ILE A 41 4.29 17.67 6.83
CA ILE A 41 4.12 16.20 6.84
C ILE A 41 5.29 15.45 6.16
N CYS A 42 6.15 16.16 5.44
CA CYS A 42 7.34 15.61 4.79
C CYS A 42 8.66 16.17 5.36
N ASP A 43 8.63 16.86 6.50
CA ASP A 43 9.81 17.50 7.09
C ASP A 43 10.85 16.46 7.53
N PRO A 44 12.01 16.34 6.87
CA PRO A 44 12.98 15.30 7.22
C PRO A 44 13.65 15.52 8.58
N ASN A 45 13.51 16.71 9.18
CA ASN A 45 14.21 17.10 10.40
C ASN A 45 13.39 16.85 11.67
N VAL A 46 12.20 16.28 11.57
CA VAL A 46 11.33 15.99 12.72
C VAL A 46 11.12 14.49 12.89
N LEU A 47 10.62 14.08 14.05
CA LEU A 47 10.35 12.67 14.28
C LEU A 47 9.08 12.24 13.54
N HIS A 48 9.21 11.25 12.66
CA HIS A 48 8.07 10.58 12.05
C HIS A 48 7.71 9.30 12.80
N ILE A 49 6.43 9.20 13.18
CA ILE A 49 5.85 8.02 13.83
C ILE A 49 4.95 7.30 12.83
N TRP A 50 5.14 6.00 12.65
CA TRP A 50 4.41 5.18 11.68
C TRP A 50 3.67 4.04 12.37
N GLU A 51 2.34 4.03 12.30
CA GLU A 51 1.56 2.85 12.68
C GLU A 51 1.45 1.87 11.51
N SER A 52 1.73 0.59 11.74
CA SER A 52 1.76 -0.44 10.70
C SER A 52 1.13 -1.76 11.17
N ASP A 53 0.35 -2.39 10.28
CA ASP A 53 -0.28 -3.70 10.47
C ASP A 53 0.59 -4.86 9.96
N SER A 54 1.80 -4.57 9.48
CA SER A 54 2.77 -5.53 8.93
C SER A 54 2.27 -6.41 7.79
N ASP A 55 1.22 -6.00 7.07
CA ASP A 55 0.87 -6.62 5.79
C ASP A 55 1.92 -6.29 4.72
N ILE A 56 1.90 -6.99 3.59
CA ILE A 56 3.00 -6.92 2.61
C ILE A 56 3.19 -5.54 2.01
N ASP A 57 2.12 -4.81 1.75
CA ASP A 57 2.16 -3.44 1.26
C ASP A 57 2.66 -2.47 2.34
N SER A 58 2.23 -2.64 3.59
CA SER A 58 2.74 -1.89 4.76
C SER A 58 4.23 -2.14 5.00
N LEU A 59 4.70 -3.40 4.84
CA LEU A 59 6.12 -3.73 4.96
C LEU A 59 6.94 -3.09 3.84
N LEU A 60 6.46 -3.13 2.59
CA LEU A 60 7.13 -2.48 1.46
C LEU A 60 7.20 -0.96 1.61
N GLN A 61 6.13 -0.35 2.14
CA GLN A 61 6.11 1.08 2.44
C GLN A 61 7.09 1.43 3.57
N LEU A 62 7.23 0.60 4.60
CA LEU A 62 8.28 0.78 5.60
C LEU A 62 9.68 0.60 4.99
N THR A 63 9.86 -0.37 4.08
CA THR A 63 11.13 -0.55 3.37
C THR A 63 11.54 0.70 2.61
N SER A 64 10.62 1.39 1.93
CA SER A 64 10.97 2.64 1.23
C SER A 64 11.45 3.73 2.20
N ILE A 65 10.85 3.83 3.39
CA ILE A 65 11.27 4.80 4.41
C ILE A 65 12.64 4.43 4.97
N ILE A 66 12.84 3.18 5.39
CA ILE A 66 14.08 2.71 6.02
C ILE A 66 15.24 2.81 5.03
N ALA A 67 15.03 2.41 3.77
CA ALA A 67 16.04 2.51 2.72
C ALA A 67 16.52 3.95 2.48
N LYS A 68 15.63 4.92 2.70
CA LYS A 68 15.96 6.34 2.57
C LYS A 68 16.57 6.92 3.84
N LEU A 69 16.05 6.59 5.02
CA LEU A 69 16.58 7.10 6.29
C LEU A 69 17.97 6.57 6.63
N CYS A 70 18.27 5.32 6.26
CA CYS A 70 19.57 4.70 6.53
C CYS A 70 20.51 4.75 5.33
N ASP A 71 20.13 5.46 4.25
CA ASP A 71 20.88 5.57 2.99
C ASP A 71 21.51 4.25 2.52
N LEU A 72 20.66 3.21 2.49
CA LEU A 72 21.04 1.87 2.06
C LEU A 72 21.65 1.90 0.65
N GLY A 73 22.70 1.12 0.43
CA GLY A 73 23.39 0.97 -0.85
C GLY A 73 24.44 2.05 -1.13
N VAL A 74 24.37 3.20 -0.46
CA VAL A 74 25.32 4.32 -0.63
C VAL A 74 26.13 4.63 0.64
N ARG A 75 25.70 4.11 1.79
CA ARG A 75 26.44 4.21 3.06
C ARG A 75 27.77 3.47 3.01
N LYS A 76 28.76 3.99 3.75
CA LYS A 76 30.14 3.46 3.77
C LYS A 76 30.25 2.06 4.39
N SER A 77 29.36 1.73 5.32
CA SER A 77 29.37 0.47 6.07
C SER A 77 27.97 -0.10 6.21
N GLN A 78 27.86 -1.42 6.03
CA GLN A 78 26.67 -2.17 6.36
C GLN A 78 26.45 -2.20 7.88
N GLY A 79 25.20 -2.26 8.32
CA GLY A 79 24.81 -2.22 9.74
C GLY A 79 24.20 -0.88 10.16
N ALA A 80 23.96 -0.70 11.45
CA ALA A 80 23.50 0.58 11.99
C ALA A 80 24.60 1.64 11.94
N ASN A 81 24.31 2.80 11.36
CA ASN A 81 25.24 3.92 11.29
C ASN A 81 24.78 5.10 12.17
N ALA A 82 25.75 5.89 12.62
CA ALA A 82 25.47 7.10 13.39
C ALA A 82 24.75 8.18 12.55
N GLU A 83 24.91 8.15 11.23
CA GLU A 83 24.27 9.07 10.28
C GLU A 83 22.82 8.65 9.93
N ASP A 84 22.39 7.44 10.34
CA ASP A 84 21.04 6.98 10.06
C ASP A 84 20.00 7.94 10.66
N GLY A 85 18.92 8.15 9.91
CA GLY A 85 17.76 8.88 10.34
C GLY A 85 17.00 8.17 11.47
N SER A 86 16.18 8.94 12.20
CA SER A 86 15.42 8.43 13.34
C SER A 86 13.95 8.26 12.99
N MET A 87 13.33 7.18 13.45
CA MET A 87 11.88 6.97 13.32
C MET A 87 11.35 6.08 14.44
N LEU A 88 10.04 6.17 14.69
CA LEU A 88 9.34 5.25 15.56
C LEU A 88 8.26 4.51 14.79
N ILE A 89 8.22 3.18 14.91
CA ILE A 89 7.22 2.32 14.30
C ILE A 89 6.34 1.74 15.40
N ILE A 90 5.04 2.01 15.32
CA ILE A 90 4.02 1.40 16.17
C ILE A 90 3.49 0.17 15.44
N ALA A 91 3.77 -1.01 15.98
CA ALA A 91 3.22 -2.25 15.45
C ALA A 91 1.81 -2.45 16.01
N GLU A 92 0.78 -2.31 15.17
CA GLU A 92 -0.61 -2.60 15.58
C GLU A 92 -0.70 -4.00 16.17
N GLU A 93 -1.29 -4.17 17.34
CA GLU A 93 -1.47 -5.52 17.91
C GLU A 93 -2.61 -6.23 17.20
N SER A 94 -2.47 -7.53 16.96
CA SER A 94 -3.48 -8.32 16.27
C SER A 94 -3.52 -9.73 16.83
N LYS A 95 -4.73 -10.25 17.03
CA LYS A 95 -4.92 -11.65 17.46
C LYS A 95 -4.50 -12.66 16.39
N SER A 96 -4.50 -12.27 15.11
CA SER A 96 -4.21 -13.18 14.01
C SER A 96 -2.72 -13.25 13.65
N ARG A 97 -1.92 -12.25 14.04
CA ARG A 97 -0.49 -12.17 13.69
C ARG A 97 0.31 -11.30 14.65
N ASN A 98 1.57 -11.69 14.84
CA ASN A 98 2.54 -10.93 15.62
C ASN A 98 3.21 -9.85 14.76
N ASN A 99 2.51 -8.72 14.57
CA ASN A 99 3.00 -7.59 13.77
C ASN A 99 4.32 -7.03 14.31
N PHE A 100 4.46 -6.96 15.63
CA PHE A 100 5.67 -6.48 16.29
C PHE A 100 6.91 -7.27 15.89
N SER A 101 6.85 -8.60 15.98
CA SER A 101 7.97 -9.45 15.56
C SER A 101 8.24 -9.34 14.06
N ARG A 102 7.20 -9.20 13.23
CA ARG A 102 7.36 -9.08 11.78
C ARG A 102 8.07 -7.80 11.38
N ILE A 103 7.70 -6.68 12.00
CA ILE A 103 8.36 -5.39 11.77
C ILE A 103 9.78 -5.41 12.31
N CYS A 104 10.03 -6.02 13.48
CA CYS A 104 11.41 -6.18 13.99
C CYS A 104 12.28 -6.95 12.99
N GLN A 105 11.79 -8.07 12.44
CA GLN A 105 12.51 -8.84 11.41
C GLN A 105 12.79 -8.02 10.15
N LEU A 106 11.85 -7.15 9.74
CA LEU A 106 12.08 -6.25 8.60
C LEU A 106 13.21 -5.26 8.88
N VAL A 107 13.17 -4.59 10.03
CA VAL A 107 14.19 -3.59 10.40
C VAL A 107 15.56 -4.24 10.53
N GLU A 108 15.65 -5.39 11.19
CA GLU A 108 16.87 -6.19 11.31
C GLU A 108 17.39 -6.63 9.94
N HIS A 109 16.52 -7.17 9.08
CA HIS A 109 16.86 -7.57 7.71
C HIS A 109 17.45 -6.41 6.92
N LEU A 110 16.79 -5.26 6.88
CA LEU A 110 17.20 -4.12 6.06
C LEU A 110 18.47 -3.46 6.59
N THR A 111 18.50 -3.15 7.89
CA THR A 111 19.59 -2.38 8.49
C THR A 111 20.82 -3.23 8.78
N GLY A 112 20.64 -4.54 9.05
CA GLY A 112 21.67 -5.41 9.59
C GLY A 112 21.98 -5.15 11.08
N ALA A 113 21.15 -4.35 11.76
CA ALA A 113 21.36 -4.00 13.16
C ALA A 113 20.70 -5.03 14.09
N ASP A 114 21.39 -5.41 15.16
CA ASP A 114 20.81 -6.23 16.23
C ASP A 114 19.84 -5.40 17.09
N GLY A 115 18.63 -5.91 17.24
CA GLY A 115 17.59 -5.26 18.02
C GLY A 115 17.80 -5.42 19.53
N LYS A 116 17.88 -4.30 20.27
CA LYS A 116 17.93 -4.30 21.74
C LYS A 116 16.53 -4.23 22.33
N LYS A 117 16.15 -5.23 23.13
CA LYS A 117 14.83 -5.29 23.80
C LYS A 117 14.80 -4.40 25.04
N HIS A 118 13.73 -3.63 25.19
CA HIS A 118 13.46 -2.74 26.32
C HIS A 118 12.00 -2.88 26.77
N LEU A 119 11.69 -2.35 27.96
CA LEU A 119 10.34 -2.35 28.55
C LEU A 119 9.68 -3.74 28.47
N GLU A 120 10.32 -4.74 29.08
CA GLU A 120 9.83 -6.14 29.11
C GLU A 120 9.68 -6.75 27.70
N GLY A 121 10.49 -6.30 26.74
CA GLY A 121 10.45 -6.79 25.35
C GLY A 121 9.28 -6.26 24.52
N THR A 122 8.57 -5.25 25.01
CA THR A 122 7.50 -4.57 24.28
C THR A 122 8.01 -3.43 23.39
N VAL A 123 9.30 -3.12 23.49
CA VAL A 123 10.02 -2.18 22.62
C VAL A 123 11.32 -2.85 22.15
N VAL A 124 11.65 -2.70 20.86
CA VAL A 124 12.96 -3.06 20.32
C VAL A 124 13.58 -1.84 19.67
N VAL A 125 14.85 -1.60 19.95
CA VAL A 125 15.62 -0.47 19.44
C VAL A 125 16.71 -0.98 18.50
N PHE A 126 16.68 -0.52 17.27
CA PHE A 126 17.64 -0.78 16.20
C PHE A 126 18.38 0.53 15.90
N SER A 127 19.41 0.85 16.68
CA SER A 127 20.03 2.18 16.66
C SER A 127 18.99 3.28 16.90
N LYS A 128 18.70 4.13 15.91
CA LYS A 128 17.73 5.23 15.99
C LYS A 128 16.32 4.88 15.48
N ILE A 129 16.11 3.63 15.06
CA ILE A 129 14.79 3.11 14.68
C ILE A 129 14.21 2.35 15.87
N ILE A 130 13.09 2.82 16.40
CA ILE A 130 12.42 2.17 17.54
C ILE A 130 11.12 1.50 17.07
N VAL A 131 10.98 0.21 17.33
CA VAL A 131 9.74 -0.55 17.11
C VAL A 131 9.05 -0.75 18.46
N VAL A 132 7.76 -0.42 18.54
CA VAL A 132 6.97 -0.49 19.77
C VAL A 132 5.72 -1.31 19.54
N ARG A 133 5.39 -2.21 20.48
CA ARG A 133 4.08 -2.87 20.51
C ARG A 133 2.99 -1.82 20.67
N GLY A 134 2.04 -1.80 19.75
CA GLY A 134 0.94 -0.84 19.69
C GLY A 134 -0.28 -1.31 20.45
N TRP A 135 -1.44 -0.83 19.98
CA TRP A 135 -2.76 -1.20 20.45
C TRP A 135 -3.44 -2.13 19.44
N ASP A 136 -4.36 -2.96 19.90
CA ASP A 136 -5.25 -3.74 19.02
C ASP A 136 -6.45 -2.88 18.68
N ASN A 137 -6.45 -2.33 17.47
CA ASN A 137 -7.47 -1.41 16.99
C ASN A 137 -8.86 -2.06 16.81
N SER A 138 -8.99 -3.38 16.98
CA SER A 138 -10.29 -4.05 17.09
C SER A 138 -10.93 -3.89 18.48
N ILE A 139 -10.15 -3.54 19.50
CA ILE A 139 -10.62 -3.34 20.88
C ILE A 139 -11.01 -1.88 21.08
N LEU A 140 -12.30 -1.59 20.89
CA LEU A 140 -12.83 -0.23 20.93
C LEU A 140 -13.31 0.23 22.31
N SER A 141 -13.37 -0.66 23.30
CA SER A 141 -13.76 -0.34 24.67
C SER A 141 -13.33 -1.45 25.65
N GLY A 142 -13.31 -1.15 26.94
CA GLY A 142 -13.26 -2.19 27.98
C GLY A 142 -11.88 -2.69 28.43
N GLN A 143 -10.79 -1.92 28.24
CA GLN A 143 -9.44 -2.31 28.69
C GLN A 143 -8.57 -1.09 29.05
N LYS A 144 -9.08 -0.22 29.92
CA LYS A 144 -8.46 1.07 30.25
C LYS A 144 -7.00 0.94 30.74
N GLU A 145 -6.73 0.00 31.65
CA GLU A 145 -5.37 -0.19 32.18
C GLU A 145 -4.36 -0.62 31.10
N ALA A 146 -4.75 -1.53 30.20
CA ALA A 146 -3.89 -1.97 29.11
C ALA A 146 -3.61 -0.83 28.10
N LEU A 147 -4.63 -0.01 27.85
CA LEU A 147 -4.54 1.18 27.02
C LEU A 147 -3.59 2.22 27.64
N GLU A 148 -3.71 2.49 28.95
CA GLU A 148 -2.80 3.38 29.69
C GLU A 148 -1.35 2.88 29.71
N LYS A 149 -1.13 1.58 29.90
CA LYS A 149 0.19 0.96 29.78
C LYS A 149 0.78 1.15 28.38
N THR A 150 -0.04 1.01 27.34
CA THR A 150 0.37 1.23 25.95
C THR A 150 0.75 2.69 25.69
N VAL A 151 -0.03 3.64 26.19
CA VAL A 151 0.30 5.08 26.11
C VAL A 151 1.60 5.39 26.85
N LYS A 152 1.80 4.88 28.07
CA LYS A 152 3.04 5.10 28.85
C LYS A 152 4.27 4.56 28.11
N ARG A 153 4.15 3.38 27.51
CA ARG A 153 5.20 2.77 26.68
C ARG A 153 5.53 3.65 25.48
N LEU A 154 4.53 4.11 24.74
CA LEU A 154 4.74 4.99 23.58
C LEU A 154 5.36 6.33 23.98
N ASN A 155 4.87 6.98 25.03
CA ASN A 155 5.44 8.23 25.52
C ASN A 155 6.93 8.07 25.84
N THR A 156 7.28 7.00 26.55
CA THR A 156 8.67 6.68 26.88
C THR A 156 9.51 6.47 25.61
N ALA A 157 8.99 5.73 24.62
CA ALA A 157 9.69 5.49 23.37
C ALA A 157 9.88 6.77 22.53
N ILE A 158 8.87 7.63 22.46
CA ILE A 158 8.90 8.92 21.76
C ILE A 158 9.95 9.84 22.39
N GLU A 159 9.95 9.99 23.71
CA GLU A 159 10.93 10.83 24.41
C GLU A 159 12.36 10.32 24.21
N ARG A 160 12.55 8.99 24.17
CA ARG A 160 13.85 8.37 23.93
C ARG A 160 14.34 8.59 22.50
N VAL A 161 13.51 8.35 21.48
CA VAL A 161 13.93 8.57 20.10
C VAL A 161 14.16 10.06 19.81
N LEU A 162 13.38 10.98 20.41
CA LEU A 162 13.64 12.41 20.31
C LEU A 162 15.03 12.78 20.85
N LYS A 163 15.43 12.18 21.98
CA LYS A 163 16.77 12.37 22.56
C LYS A 163 17.87 11.72 21.71
N MET A 164 17.64 10.50 21.24
CA MET A 164 18.63 9.72 20.47
C MET A 164 18.87 10.28 19.07
N GLY A 165 17.84 10.80 18.43
CA GLY A 165 17.92 11.47 17.13
C GLY A 165 18.42 12.91 17.21
N ASN A 166 18.80 13.39 18.41
CA ASN A 166 19.27 14.75 18.65
C ASN A 166 18.30 15.84 18.17
N PHE A 167 16.99 15.60 18.30
CA PHE A 167 15.96 16.58 17.94
C PHE A 167 15.90 17.68 19.00
N GLN A 168 16.28 18.91 18.62
CA GLN A 168 16.35 20.07 19.51
C GLN A 168 15.57 21.27 18.94
N GLY A 169 15.22 22.22 19.82
CA GLY A 169 14.57 23.47 19.44
C GLY A 169 13.31 23.26 18.60
N GLU A 170 13.24 23.90 17.45
CA GLU A 170 12.12 23.84 16.50
C GLU A 170 11.95 22.45 15.86
N ASN A 171 13.01 21.64 15.81
CA ASN A 171 13.01 20.29 15.24
C ASN A 171 12.51 19.22 16.22
N LYS A 172 12.29 19.57 17.50
CA LYS A 172 11.68 18.67 18.50
C LYS A 172 10.17 18.56 18.28
N LYS A 173 9.79 18.08 17.10
CA LYS A 173 8.41 17.93 16.62
C LYS A 173 8.12 16.51 16.17
N ILE A 174 6.84 16.20 16.07
CA ILE A 174 6.32 14.87 15.75
C ILE A 174 5.30 14.98 14.63
N VAL A 175 5.52 14.21 13.56
CA VAL A 175 4.49 13.91 12.56
C VAL A 175 3.99 12.50 12.80
N TRP A 176 2.68 12.36 13.01
CA TRP A 176 2.06 11.06 13.31
C TRP A 176 1.32 10.51 12.09
N HIS A 177 1.83 9.41 11.52
CA HIS A 177 1.21 8.68 10.43
C HIS A 177 0.41 7.48 10.96
N HIS A 178 -0.90 7.67 11.09
CA HIS A 178 -1.82 6.69 11.66
C HIS A 178 -2.51 5.84 10.59
N GLY A 179 -2.94 4.65 10.98
CA GLY A 179 -3.81 3.77 10.19
C GLY A 179 -5.25 4.26 10.14
N ALA A 180 -6.14 3.35 9.77
CA ALA A 180 -7.54 3.66 9.49
C ALA A 180 -8.37 3.93 10.76
N VAL A 181 -8.04 3.30 11.89
CA VAL A 181 -8.85 3.32 13.11
C VAL A 181 -8.28 4.30 14.13
N ILE A 182 -8.95 5.43 14.33
CA ILE A 182 -8.35 6.61 14.99
C ILE A 182 -8.49 6.62 16.52
N GLN A 183 -9.22 5.68 17.09
CA GLN A 183 -9.61 5.75 18.50
C GLN A 183 -8.39 5.75 19.45
N PHE A 184 -7.38 4.94 19.15
CA PHE A 184 -6.15 4.91 19.92
C PHE A 184 -5.41 6.26 19.88
N LEU A 185 -5.26 6.86 18.69
CA LEU A 185 -4.65 8.19 18.54
C LEU A 185 -5.41 9.25 19.34
N LEU A 186 -6.74 9.26 19.29
CA LEU A 186 -7.55 10.20 20.07
C LEU A 186 -7.30 10.04 21.57
N TYR A 187 -7.24 8.80 22.05
CA TYR A 187 -6.93 8.52 23.44
C TYR A 187 -5.53 9.00 23.82
N TRP A 188 -4.53 8.72 22.97
CA TRP A 188 -3.15 9.17 23.17
C TRP A 188 -3.09 10.71 23.24
N ILE A 189 -3.67 11.44 22.30
CA ILE A 189 -3.69 12.92 22.31
C ILE A 189 -4.30 13.46 23.61
N ASN A 190 -5.37 12.82 24.09
CA ASN A 190 -6.08 13.27 25.29
C ASN A 190 -5.28 13.02 26.59
N THR A 191 -4.56 11.90 26.66
CA THR A 191 -3.94 11.38 27.89
C THR A 191 -2.43 11.52 27.95
N THR A 192 -1.77 11.81 26.82
CA THR A 192 -0.33 12.07 26.78
C THR A 192 0.04 13.38 27.49
N THR A 193 1.33 13.54 27.77
CA THR A 193 1.88 14.71 28.45
C THR A 193 1.71 15.98 27.59
N SER A 194 1.61 17.14 28.24
CA SER A 194 1.51 18.43 27.53
C SER A 194 2.71 18.65 26.60
N SER A 195 3.92 18.23 27.00
CA SER A 195 5.11 18.36 26.16
C SER A 195 5.01 17.57 24.86
N LEU A 196 4.56 16.31 24.91
CA LEU A 196 4.42 15.49 23.70
C LEU A 196 3.27 15.99 22.83
N ARG A 197 2.18 16.45 23.46
CA ARG A 197 1.05 17.05 22.76
C ARG A 197 1.44 18.32 21.99
N SER A 198 2.27 19.17 22.59
CA SER A 198 2.81 20.38 21.96
C SER A 198 3.93 20.10 20.93
N ALA A 199 4.53 18.91 20.96
CA ALA A 199 5.49 18.47 19.95
C ALA A 199 4.79 18.00 18.67
N LEU A 200 3.53 17.57 18.73
CA LEU A 200 2.77 17.16 17.55
C LEU A 200 2.64 18.34 16.56
N SER A 201 3.11 18.17 15.34
CA SER A 201 3.12 19.20 14.28
C SER A 201 2.11 18.92 13.16
N ALA A 202 1.80 17.64 12.90
CA ALA A 202 0.81 17.21 11.93
C ALA A 202 0.39 15.75 12.17
N ILE A 203 -0.78 15.38 11.63
CA ILE A 203 -1.30 14.02 11.62
C ILE A 203 -1.65 13.64 10.18
N THR A 204 -1.32 12.43 9.76
CA THR A 204 -1.90 11.83 8.55
C THR A 204 -2.70 10.57 8.91
N ILE A 205 -3.88 10.39 8.34
CA ILE A 205 -4.75 9.22 8.55
C ILE A 205 -4.89 8.47 7.23
N THR A 206 -4.40 7.22 7.19
CA THR A 206 -4.42 6.41 5.97
C THR A 206 -5.60 5.45 5.97
N GLY A 207 -6.36 5.46 4.88
CA GLY A 207 -7.40 4.46 4.63
C GLY A 207 -8.54 4.49 5.64
N SER A 208 -8.82 5.62 6.29
CA SER A 208 -10.02 5.77 7.14
C SER A 208 -11.29 6.08 6.34
N LEU A 209 -11.13 6.71 5.17
CA LEU A 209 -12.22 7.09 4.28
C LEU A 209 -12.02 6.37 2.94
N ASP A 210 -13.11 6.00 2.30
CA ASP A 210 -13.16 5.64 0.90
C ASP A 210 -13.74 6.85 0.16
N LEU A 211 -12.99 7.40 -0.80
CA LEU A 211 -13.36 8.57 -1.59
C LEU A 211 -13.71 8.22 -3.05
N THR A 212 -13.79 6.92 -3.40
CA THR A 212 -14.09 6.46 -4.77
C THR A 212 -15.52 6.74 -5.19
N SER A 213 -16.47 6.54 -4.28
CA SER A 213 -17.91 6.56 -4.55
C SER A 213 -18.69 7.54 -3.67
N GLY A 214 -18.00 8.19 -2.73
CA GLY A 214 -18.57 9.22 -1.86
C GLY A 214 -17.65 9.55 -0.70
N VAL A 215 -18.08 10.34 0.29
CA VAL A 215 -17.37 10.45 1.59
C VAL A 215 -17.88 9.36 2.53
N ALA A 216 -17.36 8.15 2.38
CA ALA A 216 -17.76 7.01 3.20
C ALA A 216 -16.59 6.50 4.07
N PRO A 217 -16.87 5.83 5.20
CA PRO A 217 -15.83 5.06 5.89
C PRO A 217 -15.33 3.93 4.99
N SER A 218 -14.01 3.75 4.91
CA SER A 218 -13.44 2.57 4.27
C SER A 218 -13.82 1.30 5.05
N THR A 219 -13.53 0.11 4.50
CA THR A 219 -13.75 -1.17 5.21
C THR A 219 -13.14 -1.18 6.61
N ALA A 220 -11.90 -0.72 6.77
CA ALA A 220 -11.24 -0.62 8.07
C ALA A 220 -11.74 0.60 8.87
N GLY A 221 -12.02 1.71 8.20
CA GLY A 221 -12.52 2.94 8.80
C GLY A 221 -13.92 2.82 9.43
N ARG A 222 -14.69 1.78 9.08
CA ARG A 222 -16.00 1.48 9.71
C ARG A 222 -15.94 1.25 11.21
N ALA A 223 -14.77 0.96 11.78
CA ALA A 223 -14.59 0.89 13.23
C ALA A 223 -14.71 2.26 13.92
N ASN A 224 -14.48 3.36 13.19
CA ASN A 224 -14.61 4.71 13.72
C ASN A 224 -16.07 5.13 13.82
N LYS A 225 -16.43 5.83 14.90
CA LYS A 225 -17.74 6.44 15.05
C LYS A 225 -17.68 7.91 14.63
N LEU A 226 -18.83 8.48 14.26
CA LEU A 226 -18.93 9.90 13.93
C LEU A 226 -18.33 10.84 15.02
N PRO A 227 -18.57 10.61 16.33
CA PRO A 227 -17.93 11.42 17.38
C PRO A 227 -16.41 11.33 17.40
N ASP A 228 -15.81 10.23 16.94
CA ASP A 228 -14.36 10.08 16.88
C ASP A 228 -13.77 11.00 15.80
N LEU A 229 -14.40 11.05 14.63
CA LEU A 229 -13.99 11.91 13.50
C LEU A 229 -14.14 13.40 13.84
N GLU A 230 -15.24 13.78 14.50
CA GLU A 230 -15.41 15.17 14.98
C GLU A 230 -14.40 15.52 16.08
N ARG A 231 -14.07 14.58 16.97
CA ARG A 231 -13.04 14.78 18.00
C ARG A 231 -11.65 14.96 17.39
N LEU A 232 -11.31 14.21 16.34
CA LEU A 232 -10.05 14.38 15.60
C LEU A 232 -9.94 15.80 15.04
N LYS A 233 -11.00 16.29 14.39
CA LYS A 233 -11.07 17.67 13.88
C LYS A 233 -10.94 18.71 15.00
N GLN A 234 -11.60 18.50 16.14
CA GLN A 234 -11.50 19.38 17.31
C GLN A 234 -10.07 19.40 17.87
N TYR A 235 -9.41 18.25 17.99
CA TYR A 235 -8.02 18.18 18.44
C TYR A 235 -7.06 18.85 17.46
N GLY A 236 -7.21 18.62 16.15
CA GLY A 236 -6.42 19.32 15.14
C GLY A 236 -6.54 20.84 15.26
N LYS A 237 -7.76 21.35 15.45
CA LYS A 237 -8.02 22.79 15.65
C LYS A 237 -7.41 23.31 16.95
N LYS A 238 -7.60 22.60 18.07
CA LYS A 238 -7.07 23.00 19.38
C LYS A 238 -5.55 23.02 19.41
N LEU A 239 -4.90 22.10 18.71
CA LEU A 239 -3.45 22.01 18.60
C LEU A 239 -2.88 22.87 17.46
N SER A 240 -3.73 23.46 16.62
CA SER A 240 -3.34 24.23 15.42
C SER A 240 -2.46 23.42 14.46
N ILE A 241 -2.81 22.14 14.27
CA ILE A 241 -2.11 21.22 13.37
C ILE A 241 -3.01 20.75 12.23
N PRO A 242 -2.46 20.51 11.02
CA PRO A 242 -3.21 19.90 9.94
C PRO A 242 -3.43 18.41 10.20
N VAL A 243 -4.60 17.92 9.78
CA VAL A 243 -4.94 16.50 9.71
C VAL A 243 -5.19 16.14 8.25
N VAL A 244 -4.33 15.28 7.68
CA VAL A 244 -4.36 14.94 6.25
C VAL A 244 -4.89 13.52 6.07
N PHE A 245 -5.99 13.36 5.34
CA PHE A 245 -6.49 12.06 4.93
C PHE A 245 -5.74 11.57 3.69
N LEU A 246 -5.22 10.36 3.79
CA LEU A 246 -4.53 9.65 2.72
C LEU A 246 -5.40 8.47 2.30
N ASP A 247 -5.84 8.47 1.05
CA ASP A 247 -6.59 7.37 0.46
C ASP A 247 -5.96 6.98 -0.87
N SER A 248 -5.88 5.68 -1.15
CA SER A 248 -5.21 5.18 -2.35
C SER A 248 -5.97 5.66 -3.59
N ALA A 249 -7.29 5.59 -3.58
CA ALA A 249 -8.09 6.10 -4.70
C ALA A 249 -7.97 7.62 -4.86
N SER A 250 -7.94 8.37 -3.75
CA SER A 250 -7.78 9.83 -3.84
C SER A 250 -6.48 10.25 -4.50
N GLN A 251 -5.45 9.43 -4.37
CA GLN A 251 -4.12 9.61 -4.96
C GLN A 251 -3.96 8.93 -6.34
N LEU A 252 -5.01 8.36 -6.93
CA LEU A 252 -4.96 7.57 -8.18
C LEU A 252 -4.11 6.28 -8.07
N ILE A 253 -3.99 5.71 -6.88
CA ILE A 253 -3.40 4.39 -6.63
C ILE A 253 -4.55 3.37 -6.62
N THR A 254 -5.07 3.03 -7.79
CA THR A 254 -6.30 2.25 -7.95
C THR A 254 -6.10 0.77 -8.29
N TYR A 255 -4.91 0.36 -8.73
CA TYR A 255 -4.62 -1.04 -9.01
C TYR A 255 -4.45 -1.84 -7.72
N GLU A 256 -5.07 -3.02 -7.63
CA GLU A 256 -5.05 -3.84 -6.41
C GLU A 256 -3.72 -4.57 -6.21
N TYR A 257 -3.02 -4.88 -7.30
CA TYR A 257 -1.88 -5.81 -7.31
C TYR A 257 -0.55 -5.07 -7.22
N LEU A 258 0.30 -5.49 -6.27
CA LEU A 258 1.63 -4.92 -6.07
C LEU A 258 2.52 -5.06 -7.31
N GLY A 259 2.34 -6.12 -8.10
CA GLY A 259 3.05 -6.32 -9.36
C GLY A 259 2.82 -5.21 -10.39
N THR A 260 1.72 -4.47 -10.31
CA THR A 260 1.49 -3.29 -11.16
C THR A 260 2.41 -2.13 -10.78
N TYR A 261 2.79 -2.02 -9.51
CA TYR A 261 3.60 -0.92 -8.99
C TYR A 261 5.08 -1.27 -8.86
N MET A 262 5.47 -2.51 -9.13
CA MET A 262 6.83 -2.99 -8.92
C MET A 262 7.20 -3.96 -10.05
N TYR A 263 8.11 -3.56 -10.95
CA TYR A 263 8.58 -4.45 -12.01
C TYR A 263 9.31 -5.66 -11.43
N PHE A 264 9.05 -6.84 -12.01
CA PHE A 264 9.62 -8.11 -11.52
C PHE A 264 9.38 -8.33 -10.02
N TYR A 265 8.26 -7.84 -9.49
CA TYR A 265 7.89 -7.92 -8.08
C TYR A 265 8.11 -9.32 -7.48
N ALA A 266 7.63 -10.37 -8.14
CA ALA A 266 7.75 -11.73 -7.67
C ALA A 266 9.20 -12.20 -7.51
N TYR A 267 10.10 -11.72 -8.37
CA TYR A 267 11.52 -12.02 -8.29
C TYR A 267 12.16 -11.30 -7.11
N TYR A 268 11.94 -9.98 -6.99
CA TYR A 268 12.65 -9.12 -6.04
C TYR A 268 12.06 -9.04 -4.64
N ILE A 269 10.87 -9.59 -4.38
CA ILE A 269 10.23 -9.49 -3.06
C ILE A 269 11.10 -10.03 -1.93
N ASN A 270 11.92 -11.06 -2.18
CA ASN A 270 12.85 -11.64 -1.21
C ASN A 270 14.13 -10.80 -1.02
N THR A 271 14.36 -9.78 -1.85
CA THR A 271 15.36 -8.74 -1.58
C THR A 271 14.79 -7.72 -0.59
N PHE A 272 13.55 -7.27 -0.83
CA PHE A 272 12.87 -6.32 0.06
C PHE A 272 12.58 -6.89 1.45
N LEU A 273 12.16 -8.14 1.52
CA LEU A 273 11.68 -8.80 2.73
C LEU A 273 12.48 -10.07 2.99
N PRO A 274 12.81 -10.39 4.26
CA PRO A 274 13.36 -11.70 4.59
C PRO A 274 12.31 -12.79 4.31
N THR A 275 12.78 -14.00 3.97
CA THR A 275 11.92 -15.13 3.59
C THR A 275 10.86 -15.47 4.66
N SER A 276 11.16 -15.26 5.93
CA SER A 276 10.20 -15.46 7.04
C SER A 276 8.95 -14.59 6.90
N LEU A 277 9.08 -13.39 6.32
CA LEU A 277 7.97 -12.47 6.11
C LEU A 277 7.24 -12.76 4.80
N SER A 278 7.96 -12.94 3.69
CA SER A 278 7.37 -13.17 2.37
C SER A 278 6.63 -14.51 2.27
N ARG A 279 7.10 -15.55 2.99
CA ARG A 279 6.51 -16.89 2.97
C ARG A 279 5.05 -16.93 3.38
N ALA A 280 4.61 -16.12 4.33
CA ALA A 280 3.20 -16.09 4.74
C ALA A 280 2.28 -15.61 3.59
N HIS A 281 2.75 -14.64 2.81
CA HIS A 281 2.04 -14.10 1.65
C HIS A 281 2.05 -15.07 0.47
N LEU A 282 3.17 -15.78 0.28
CA LEU A 282 3.29 -16.86 -0.69
C LEU A 282 2.33 -18.00 -0.40
N ASN A 283 2.33 -18.48 0.83
CA ASN A 283 1.47 -19.55 1.31
C ASN A 283 -0.02 -19.20 1.12
N LYS A 284 -0.40 -17.95 1.42
CA LYS A 284 -1.76 -17.46 1.19
C LYS A 284 -2.14 -17.46 -0.30
N ALA A 285 -1.27 -16.94 -1.16
CA ALA A 285 -1.51 -16.92 -2.61
C ALA A 285 -1.64 -18.34 -3.19
N GLN A 286 -0.83 -19.29 -2.72
CA GLN A 286 -0.90 -20.69 -3.13
C GLN A 286 -2.24 -21.33 -2.73
N ASP A 287 -2.69 -21.07 -1.51
CA ASP A 287 -3.98 -21.53 -0.99
C ASP A 287 -5.16 -20.98 -1.81
N GLU A 288 -5.13 -19.70 -2.16
CA GLU A 288 -6.13 -19.05 -3.00
C GLU A 288 -6.12 -19.57 -4.44
N LEU A 289 -4.95 -19.78 -5.05
CA LEU A 289 -4.79 -20.35 -6.40
C LEU A 289 -5.34 -21.78 -6.50
N ILE A 290 -5.00 -22.64 -5.54
CA ILE A 290 -5.54 -24.01 -5.49
C ILE A 290 -7.06 -23.95 -5.29
N THR A 291 -7.53 -23.09 -4.38
CA THR A 291 -8.96 -22.93 -4.14
C THR A 291 -9.70 -22.53 -5.41
N PHE A 292 -9.18 -21.56 -6.17
CA PHE A 292 -9.71 -21.15 -7.47
C PHE A 292 -9.76 -22.31 -8.48
N ALA A 293 -8.64 -23.02 -8.67
CA ALA A 293 -8.55 -24.09 -9.67
C ALA A 293 -9.52 -25.25 -9.36
N PHE A 294 -9.63 -25.64 -8.10
CA PHE A 294 -10.55 -26.71 -7.68
C PHE A 294 -12.02 -26.25 -7.62
N ARG A 295 -12.30 -24.96 -7.43
CA ARG A 295 -13.64 -24.40 -7.63
C ARG A 295 -14.11 -24.53 -9.07
N LEU A 296 -13.24 -24.24 -10.05
CA LEU A 296 -13.53 -24.48 -11.46
C LEU A 296 -13.80 -25.97 -11.73
N ARG A 297 -12.99 -26.87 -11.14
CA ARG A 297 -13.23 -28.32 -11.26
C ARG A 297 -14.56 -28.74 -10.65
N GLY A 298 -14.89 -28.25 -9.46
CA GLY A 298 -16.16 -28.52 -8.80
C GLY A 298 -17.36 -28.06 -9.63
N ALA A 299 -17.30 -26.86 -10.21
CA ALA A 299 -18.32 -26.36 -11.12
C ALA A 299 -18.46 -27.24 -12.38
N SER A 300 -17.33 -27.66 -12.95
CA SER A 300 -17.27 -28.50 -14.15
C SER A 300 -17.89 -29.90 -13.94
N GLU A 301 -17.68 -30.51 -12.77
CA GLU A 301 -18.15 -31.86 -12.46
C GLU A 301 -19.48 -31.88 -11.70
N GLY A 302 -20.04 -30.72 -11.34
CA GLY A 302 -21.21 -30.65 -10.47
C GLY A 302 -20.94 -31.14 -9.04
N ARG A 303 -19.69 -31.09 -8.58
CA ARG A 303 -19.24 -31.55 -7.25
C ARG A 303 -18.95 -30.38 -6.33
N TYR A 304 -19.32 -30.49 -5.06
CA TYR A 304 -19.24 -29.39 -4.10
C TYR A 304 -18.83 -29.87 -2.70
N GLY A 305 -18.40 -28.92 -1.85
CA GLY A 305 -18.03 -29.17 -0.46
C GLY A 305 -16.98 -30.29 -0.33
N THR A 306 -17.31 -31.30 0.49
CA THR A 306 -16.41 -32.42 0.81
C THR A 306 -15.94 -33.20 -0.43
N GLU A 307 -16.74 -33.27 -1.49
CA GLU A 307 -16.32 -34.00 -2.71
C GLU A 307 -15.14 -33.33 -3.40
N VAL A 308 -15.13 -31.99 -3.45
CA VAL A 308 -13.99 -31.24 -4.00
C VAL A 308 -12.77 -31.37 -3.09
N ILE A 309 -12.96 -31.39 -1.76
CA ILE A 309 -11.86 -31.60 -0.80
C ILE A 309 -11.17 -32.94 -1.05
N LYS A 310 -11.92 -34.01 -1.33
CA LYS A 310 -11.32 -35.31 -1.69
C LYS A 310 -10.44 -35.20 -2.94
N LEU A 311 -10.84 -34.40 -3.93
CA LEU A 311 -10.02 -34.13 -5.12
C LEU A 311 -8.78 -33.33 -4.76
N VAL A 312 -8.89 -32.28 -3.93
CA VAL A 312 -7.74 -31.48 -3.48
C VAL A 312 -6.73 -32.39 -2.79
N GLN A 313 -7.16 -33.17 -1.80
CA GLN A 313 -6.29 -34.08 -1.03
C GLN A 313 -5.65 -35.17 -1.89
N LYS A 314 -6.31 -35.58 -2.98
CA LYS A 314 -5.77 -36.57 -3.93
C LYS A 314 -4.68 -35.99 -4.82
N HIS A 315 -4.78 -34.71 -5.20
CA HIS A 315 -3.96 -34.11 -6.25
C HIS A 315 -2.94 -33.08 -5.73
N LEU A 316 -3.11 -32.57 -4.52
CA LEU A 316 -2.16 -31.70 -3.83
C LEU A 316 -1.30 -32.54 -2.87
N ASP A 317 0.02 -32.45 -3.02
CA ASP A 317 0.96 -33.15 -2.16
C ASP A 317 0.88 -32.64 -0.70
N ALA A 318 0.33 -33.46 0.19
CA ALA A 318 0.18 -33.14 1.60
C ALA A 318 1.52 -32.87 2.30
N SER A 319 2.62 -33.52 1.88
CA SER A 319 3.95 -33.30 2.47
C SER A 319 4.44 -31.87 2.23
N LYS A 320 3.99 -31.23 1.14
CA LYS A 320 4.33 -29.85 0.78
C LYS A 320 3.28 -28.86 1.27
N ALA A 321 2.00 -29.23 1.27
CA ALA A 321 0.89 -28.30 1.50
C ALA A 321 0.39 -28.19 2.94
N LYS A 322 0.60 -29.21 3.80
CA LYS A 322 -0.02 -29.32 5.13
C LYS A 322 0.13 -28.08 6.03
N HIS A 323 1.24 -27.37 5.90
CA HIS A 323 1.56 -26.23 6.75
C HIS A 323 0.87 -24.92 6.33
N TRP A 324 0.41 -24.80 5.08
CA TRP A 324 -0.24 -23.59 4.56
C TRP A 324 -1.65 -23.80 4.02
N ALA A 325 -2.02 -25.01 3.61
CA ALA A 325 -3.36 -25.27 3.11
C ALA A 325 -4.40 -24.99 4.21
N ARG A 326 -5.30 -24.04 3.94
CA ARG A 326 -6.39 -23.65 4.85
C ARG A 326 -7.70 -23.57 4.10
N MET A 327 -7.82 -22.62 3.18
CA MET A 327 -8.99 -22.42 2.34
C MET A 327 -9.21 -23.60 1.39
N CYS A 328 -8.16 -24.11 0.75
CA CYS A 328 -8.29 -25.18 -0.23
C CYS A 328 -8.68 -26.54 0.38
N VAL A 329 -8.56 -26.68 1.70
CA VAL A 329 -8.97 -27.89 2.44
C VAL A 329 -10.25 -27.66 3.26
N ASP A 330 -10.85 -26.46 3.19
CA ASP A 330 -12.10 -26.13 3.85
C ASP A 330 -13.30 -26.38 2.93
N LYS A 331 -14.22 -27.24 3.36
CA LYS A 331 -15.46 -27.54 2.63
C LYS A 331 -16.30 -26.28 2.36
N ALA A 332 -16.24 -25.27 3.24
CA ALA A 332 -16.99 -24.03 3.08
C ALA A 332 -16.49 -23.21 1.87
N SER A 333 -15.26 -23.42 1.43
CA SER A 333 -14.71 -22.80 0.24
C SER A 333 -15.36 -23.29 -1.06
N TYR A 334 -16.06 -24.43 -1.04
CA TYR A 334 -16.54 -25.12 -2.25
C TYR A 334 -18.07 -25.21 -2.33
N THR A 335 -18.78 -24.16 -1.90
CA THR A 335 -20.23 -24.07 -2.15
C THR A 335 -20.51 -23.97 -3.64
N LYS A 336 -21.70 -24.40 -4.07
CA LYS A 336 -22.13 -24.26 -5.48
C LYS A 336 -21.99 -22.83 -6.00
N PRO A 337 -22.44 -21.78 -5.29
CA PRO A 337 -22.21 -20.39 -5.70
C PRO A 337 -20.73 -20.03 -5.85
N SER A 338 -19.87 -20.43 -4.89
CA SER A 338 -18.43 -20.13 -4.95
C SER A 338 -17.73 -20.82 -6.11
N CYS A 339 -18.10 -22.07 -6.41
CA CYS A 339 -17.56 -22.82 -7.55
C CYS A 339 -17.95 -22.15 -8.89
N LEU A 340 -19.22 -21.75 -9.04
CA LEU A 340 -19.67 -21.04 -10.25
C LEU A 340 -19.04 -19.66 -10.38
N ALA A 341 -18.85 -18.95 -9.26
CA ALA A 341 -18.23 -17.64 -9.24
C ALA A 341 -16.76 -17.65 -9.70
N ALA A 342 -16.05 -18.78 -9.58
CA ALA A 342 -14.67 -18.89 -10.07
C ALA A 342 -14.55 -18.69 -11.59
N GLY A 343 -15.62 -18.93 -12.36
CA GLY A 343 -15.66 -18.65 -13.79
C GLY A 343 -15.85 -17.17 -14.17
N LYS A 344 -16.02 -16.28 -13.17
CA LYS A 344 -16.20 -14.84 -13.43
C LYS A 344 -14.87 -14.15 -13.70
N ASP A 345 -14.90 -13.13 -14.55
CA ASP A 345 -13.72 -12.38 -14.99
C ASP A 345 -12.87 -11.85 -13.83
N ALA A 346 -13.48 -11.32 -12.78
CA ALA A 346 -12.74 -10.84 -11.59
C ALA A 346 -11.97 -11.96 -10.88
N SER A 347 -12.56 -13.17 -10.77
CA SER A 347 -11.89 -14.32 -10.14
C SER A 347 -10.77 -14.87 -11.02
N ILE A 348 -10.98 -14.92 -12.33
CA ILE A 348 -9.94 -15.33 -13.29
C ILE A 348 -8.79 -14.32 -13.29
N HIS A 349 -9.10 -13.02 -13.36
CA HIS A 349 -8.09 -11.96 -13.30
C HIS A 349 -7.26 -12.04 -12.01
N HIS A 350 -7.92 -12.20 -10.86
CA HIS A 350 -7.22 -12.40 -9.59
C HIS A 350 -6.29 -13.63 -9.62
N ALA A 351 -6.76 -14.76 -10.17
CA ALA A 351 -5.95 -15.95 -10.33
C ALA A 351 -4.77 -15.76 -11.29
N VAL A 352 -4.92 -14.98 -12.37
CA VAL A 352 -3.81 -14.61 -13.26
C VAL A 352 -2.74 -13.85 -12.49
N GLN A 353 -3.14 -12.89 -11.65
CA GLN A 353 -2.22 -12.06 -10.88
C GLN A 353 -1.46 -12.89 -9.84
N LEU A 354 -2.15 -13.76 -9.10
CA LEU A 354 -1.49 -14.67 -8.17
C LEU A 354 -0.60 -15.70 -8.89
N ALA A 355 -0.99 -16.17 -10.07
CA ALA A 355 -0.20 -17.11 -10.85
C ALA A 355 1.11 -16.47 -11.37
N ASP A 356 1.05 -15.19 -11.75
CA ASP A 356 2.23 -14.44 -12.17
C ASP A 356 3.14 -14.10 -10.98
N ALA A 357 2.58 -13.53 -9.92
CA ALA A 357 3.28 -13.09 -8.71
C ALA A 357 2.53 -13.53 -7.43
N PRO A 358 2.84 -14.72 -6.88
CA PRO A 358 2.05 -15.35 -5.83
C PRO A 358 2.38 -14.75 -4.46
N PHE A 359 2.05 -13.49 -4.22
CA PHE A 359 2.19 -12.85 -2.92
C PHE A 359 0.93 -12.06 -2.58
N ALA A 360 0.05 -12.67 -1.79
CA ALA A 360 -1.24 -12.10 -1.43
C ALA A 360 -1.15 -11.31 -0.12
N ARG A 361 -1.89 -10.19 -0.03
CA ARG A 361 -2.11 -9.47 1.24
C ARG A 361 -2.86 -10.37 2.23
N LEU A 362 -2.45 -10.36 3.49
CA LEU A 362 -3.08 -11.21 4.51
C LEU A 362 -4.49 -10.70 4.85
N ALA A 363 -4.66 -9.38 4.97
CA ALA A 363 -5.96 -8.73 4.99
C ALA A 363 -6.41 -8.47 3.54
N HIS A 364 -7.43 -9.20 3.08
CA HIS A 364 -8.04 -8.91 1.77
C HIS A 364 -9.01 -7.72 1.94
N SER A 365 -8.69 -6.58 1.32
CA SER A 365 -9.66 -5.50 1.16
C SER A 365 -10.20 -5.52 -0.26
N SER A 366 -11.52 -5.62 -0.38
CA SER A 366 -12.25 -5.52 -1.65
C SER A 366 -12.30 -4.09 -2.19
N SER A 367 -11.72 -3.11 -1.48
CA SER A 367 -11.59 -1.72 -1.93
C SER A 367 -10.35 -1.60 -2.82
N GLY A 368 -10.54 -1.19 -4.08
CA GLY A 368 -9.47 -1.06 -5.07
C GLY A 368 -8.25 -0.29 -4.55
N GLY A 369 -7.06 -0.70 -5.01
CA GLY A 369 -5.80 -0.07 -4.63
C GLY A 369 -5.00 -0.79 -3.53
N VAL A 370 -3.86 -0.18 -3.22
CA VAL A 370 -2.90 -0.60 -2.20
C VAL A 370 -2.84 0.50 -1.12
N PRO A 371 -3.61 0.40 -0.01
CA PRO A 371 -3.77 1.48 0.95
C PRO A 371 -2.46 1.98 1.55
N ALA A 372 -1.52 1.07 1.86
CA ALA A 372 -0.23 1.48 2.41
C ALA A 372 0.55 2.36 1.44
N PHE A 373 0.39 2.17 0.11
CA PHE A 373 1.12 2.96 -0.89
C PHE A 373 0.65 4.42 -0.96
N ALA A 374 -0.53 4.74 -0.42
CA ALA A 374 -0.97 6.13 -0.22
C ALA A 374 -0.05 6.94 0.73
N ARG A 375 0.85 6.24 1.45
CA ARG A 375 1.86 6.85 2.34
C ARG A 375 3.19 7.09 1.66
N LEU A 376 3.43 6.61 0.43
CA LEU A 376 4.69 6.85 -0.29
C LEU A 376 4.89 8.34 -0.64
N ALA A 377 3.81 9.12 -0.64
CA ALA A 377 3.83 10.55 -0.90
C ALA A 377 4.10 11.42 0.34
N VAL A 378 4.26 10.83 1.53
CA VAL A 378 4.47 11.57 2.79
C VAL A 378 5.67 11.05 3.56
N GLY A 379 6.16 11.87 4.48
CA GLY A 379 7.31 11.54 5.32
C GLY A 379 8.65 12.00 4.75
N PRO A 380 9.75 11.65 5.43
CA PRO A 380 11.08 12.22 5.16
C PRO A 380 11.63 11.78 3.79
N ALA A 381 11.10 10.71 3.21
CA ALA A 381 11.48 10.21 1.90
C ALA A 381 10.82 10.97 0.72
N SER A 382 9.89 11.88 1.00
CA SER A 382 8.99 12.49 0.00
C SER A 382 9.14 14.01 -0.08
N ALA A 383 10.38 14.52 -0.06
CA ALA A 383 10.68 15.96 -0.06
C ALA A 383 10.03 16.74 -1.25
N SER A 384 9.94 16.12 -2.42
CA SER A 384 9.30 16.69 -3.62
C SER A 384 7.79 16.44 -3.72
N ALA A 385 7.11 16.07 -2.63
CA ALA A 385 5.67 15.76 -2.68
C ALA A 385 4.82 16.92 -3.27
N HIS A 386 5.23 18.16 -3.02
CA HIS A 386 4.56 19.38 -3.49
C HIS A 386 4.58 19.57 -5.02
N GLU A 387 5.50 18.93 -5.75
CA GLU A 387 5.54 18.97 -7.21
C GLU A 387 4.38 18.16 -7.82
N TYR A 388 3.91 17.14 -7.11
CA TYR A 388 3.00 16.15 -7.66
C TYR A 388 1.66 16.04 -6.94
N TYR A 389 1.58 16.54 -5.72
CA TYR A 389 0.39 16.45 -4.89
C TYR A 389 0.01 17.81 -4.33
N THR A 390 -1.29 17.96 -4.12
CA THR A 390 -1.91 19.05 -3.39
C THR A 390 -2.48 18.46 -2.11
N ALA A 391 -2.04 18.95 -0.95
CA ALA A 391 -2.76 18.73 0.30
C ALA A 391 -3.92 19.71 0.31
N ALA A 392 -5.08 19.32 -0.21
CA ALA A 392 -6.22 20.21 -0.46
C ALA A 392 -6.95 20.55 0.84
N PRO A 393 -6.96 21.83 1.28
CA PRO A 393 -7.79 22.31 2.39
C PRO A 393 -9.28 21.95 2.20
N VAL A 394 -9.86 21.25 3.17
CA VAL A 394 -11.23 20.71 3.06
C VAL A 394 -12.04 20.91 4.34
N ALA A 395 -13.34 21.16 4.17
CA ALA A 395 -14.33 20.94 5.21
C ALA A 395 -15.08 19.65 4.88
N ILE A 396 -15.11 18.71 5.82
CA ILE A 396 -15.83 17.44 5.70
C ILE A 396 -17.04 17.48 6.64
N SER A 397 -18.22 17.15 6.12
CA SER A 397 -19.41 16.84 6.88
C SER A 397 -19.56 15.33 6.93
N PHE A 398 -18.99 14.71 7.96
CA PHE A 398 -18.98 13.25 8.09
C PHE A 398 -20.39 12.66 8.21
N GLY A 399 -21.31 13.35 8.91
CA GLY A 399 -22.69 12.90 9.05
C GLY A 399 -23.52 13.02 7.77
N ALA A 400 -23.18 13.98 6.89
CA ALA A 400 -23.88 14.19 5.63
C ALA A 400 -23.16 13.54 4.43
N ALA A 401 -22.03 12.86 4.64
CA ALA A 401 -21.18 12.28 3.60
C ALA A 401 -20.81 13.27 2.48
N LYS A 402 -20.49 14.53 2.85
CA LYS A 402 -20.15 15.60 1.91
C LYS A 402 -18.81 16.24 2.25
N LEU A 403 -18.09 16.71 1.24
CA LEU A 403 -16.89 17.53 1.39
C LEU A 403 -16.96 18.81 0.55
N ARG A 404 -16.19 19.83 0.92
CA ARG A 404 -16.01 21.05 0.11
C ARG A 404 -14.63 21.67 0.29
N PRO A 405 -14.07 22.33 -0.72
CA PRO A 405 -12.85 23.11 -0.53
C PRO A 405 -13.09 24.21 0.52
N SER A 406 -12.15 24.39 1.44
CA SER A 406 -12.29 25.37 2.52
C SER A 406 -10.94 25.92 2.93
N SER A 407 -10.78 27.24 3.01
CA SER A 407 -9.54 27.89 3.47
C SER A 407 -9.86 29.05 4.41
N PRO A 408 -9.28 29.10 5.62
CA PRO A 408 -8.41 28.11 6.24
C PRO A 408 -9.16 26.83 6.63
N ALA A 409 -8.45 25.70 6.69
CA ALA A 409 -8.99 24.41 7.14
C ALA A 409 -8.04 23.71 8.13
N THR A 410 -8.61 22.85 8.96
CA THR A 410 -7.86 21.90 9.80
C THR A 410 -7.67 20.57 9.09
N LEU A 411 -8.65 20.18 8.25
CA LEU A 411 -8.64 18.92 7.54
C LEU A 411 -8.14 19.14 6.11
N TYR A 412 -7.42 18.15 5.60
CA TYR A 412 -6.85 18.13 4.27
C TYR A 412 -7.06 16.75 3.64
N ILE A 413 -7.15 16.69 2.31
CA ILE A 413 -7.09 15.43 1.56
C ILE A 413 -5.92 15.52 0.59
N LEU A 414 -5.09 14.48 0.51
CA LEU A 414 -4.01 14.44 -0.46
C LEU A 414 -4.56 13.97 -1.82
N ILE A 415 -4.45 14.85 -2.82
CA ILE A 415 -4.85 14.59 -4.21
C ILE A 415 -3.70 14.91 -5.17
N PRO A 416 -3.58 14.26 -6.34
CA PRO A 416 -2.57 14.62 -7.33
C PRO A 416 -2.84 16.01 -7.90
N THR A 417 -1.78 16.70 -8.33
CA THR A 417 -1.91 17.94 -9.09
C THR A 417 -2.56 17.68 -10.46
N PRO A 418 -3.20 18.67 -11.11
CA PRO A 418 -3.93 18.45 -12.37
C PRO A 418 -3.10 17.84 -13.51
N SER A 419 -1.77 17.95 -13.47
CA SER A 419 -0.86 17.37 -14.47
C SER A 419 -0.62 15.86 -14.29
N GLN A 420 -1.06 15.29 -13.16
CA GLN A 420 -0.85 13.90 -12.78
C GLN A 420 -2.09 13.06 -13.06
N ASP A 421 -1.99 12.20 -14.06
CA ASP A 421 -2.97 11.18 -14.39
C ASP A 421 -2.60 9.84 -13.73
N LEU A 422 -3.48 8.84 -13.90
CA LEU A 422 -3.31 7.50 -13.35
C LEU A 422 -1.99 6.84 -13.80
N GLU A 423 -1.62 7.01 -15.07
CA GLU A 423 -0.40 6.43 -15.63
C GLU A 423 0.85 7.06 -15.02
N LYS A 424 0.92 8.40 -14.95
CA LYS A 424 2.04 9.10 -14.32
C LYS A 424 2.19 8.78 -12.84
N VAL A 425 1.08 8.69 -12.10
CA VAL A 425 1.12 8.26 -10.69
C VAL A 425 1.68 6.85 -10.58
N THR A 426 1.20 5.92 -11.41
CA THR A 426 1.66 4.53 -11.43
C THR A 426 3.14 4.44 -11.76
N ASN A 427 3.59 5.10 -12.83
CA ASN A 427 4.99 5.14 -13.25
C ASN A 427 5.89 5.78 -12.18
N ARG A 428 5.38 6.76 -11.43
CA ARG A 428 6.15 7.36 -10.32
C ARG A 428 6.31 6.40 -9.15
N VAL A 429 5.24 5.69 -8.77
CA VAL A 429 5.33 4.65 -7.73
C VAL A 429 6.30 3.55 -8.17
N GLN A 430 6.23 3.13 -9.44
CA GLN A 430 7.19 2.19 -10.02
C GLN A 430 8.63 2.71 -9.94
N GLY A 431 8.88 3.94 -10.39
CA GLY A 431 10.22 4.54 -10.34
C GLY A 431 10.77 4.65 -8.92
N LEU A 432 9.92 5.04 -7.96
CA LEU A 432 10.28 5.09 -6.54
C LEU A 432 10.65 3.70 -6.03
N MET A 433 9.80 2.70 -6.26
CA MET A 433 10.04 1.35 -5.75
C MET A 433 11.23 0.67 -6.43
N MET A 434 11.54 0.99 -7.69
CA MET A 434 12.77 0.55 -8.36
C MET A 434 14.02 1.22 -7.79
N ALA A 435 13.96 2.50 -7.44
CA ALA A 435 15.07 3.17 -6.76
C ALA A 435 15.32 2.58 -5.36
N VAL A 436 14.25 2.25 -4.63
CA VAL A 436 14.34 1.56 -3.33
C VAL A 436 14.91 0.15 -3.52
N LEU A 437 14.45 -0.59 -4.54
CA LEU A 437 14.99 -1.92 -4.87
C LEU A 437 16.50 -1.85 -5.05
N GLU A 438 16.99 -0.93 -5.86
CA GLU A 438 18.42 -0.85 -6.17
C GLU A 438 19.26 -0.61 -4.92
N ARG A 439 18.81 0.29 -4.03
CA ARG A 439 19.44 0.53 -2.73
C ARG A 439 19.49 -0.74 -1.86
N VAL A 440 18.39 -1.47 -1.77
CA VAL A 440 18.33 -2.70 -0.96
C VAL A 440 19.17 -3.81 -1.62
N ARG A 441 19.18 -3.90 -2.95
CA ARG A 441 19.96 -4.88 -3.72
C ARG A 441 21.46 -4.67 -3.57
N GLN A 442 21.92 -3.42 -3.52
CA GLN A 442 23.33 -3.10 -3.25
C GLN A 442 23.77 -3.56 -1.85
N GLU A 443 22.86 -3.57 -0.87
CA GLU A 443 23.14 -4.06 0.49
C GLU A 443 23.02 -5.59 0.62
N LYS A 444 21.97 -6.17 0.03
CA LYS A 444 21.55 -7.55 0.28
C LYS A 444 21.85 -8.53 -0.85
N GLY A 445 22.28 -8.01 -1.99
CA GLY A 445 22.45 -8.78 -3.20
C GLY A 445 21.12 -9.18 -3.84
N ASN A 446 21.24 -10.06 -4.83
CA ASN A 446 20.10 -10.65 -5.52
C ASN A 446 19.43 -11.71 -4.64
N PRO A 447 18.10 -11.91 -4.80
CA PRO A 447 17.38 -12.89 -4.01
C PRO A 447 17.84 -14.31 -4.36
N VAL A 448 17.99 -15.17 -3.35
CA VAL A 448 18.29 -16.60 -3.53
C VAL A 448 17.04 -17.40 -3.17
N LEU A 449 16.47 -18.10 -4.15
CA LEU A 449 15.29 -18.94 -3.93
C LEU A 449 15.70 -20.36 -3.56
N ALA A 450 15.14 -20.88 -2.47
CA ALA A 450 15.47 -22.20 -1.97
C ALA A 450 14.82 -23.32 -2.81
N ASP A 451 15.45 -24.48 -2.92
CA ASP A 451 14.89 -25.62 -3.67
C ASP A 451 13.56 -26.13 -3.10
N SER A 452 13.33 -25.91 -1.80
CA SER A 452 12.04 -26.18 -1.16
C SER A 452 10.90 -25.36 -1.79
N GLU A 453 11.15 -24.10 -2.16
CA GLU A 453 10.15 -23.21 -2.78
C GLU A 453 9.87 -23.65 -4.21
N LYS A 454 10.91 -24.02 -4.97
CA LYS A 454 10.78 -24.60 -6.32
C LYS A 454 9.95 -25.89 -6.28
N SER A 455 10.27 -26.80 -5.37
CA SER A 455 9.56 -28.08 -5.20
C SER A 455 8.08 -27.87 -4.85
N MET A 456 7.81 -26.93 -3.94
CA MET A 456 6.45 -26.59 -3.52
C MET A 456 5.65 -25.96 -4.67
N TRP A 457 6.24 -25.01 -5.40
CA TRP A 457 5.57 -24.41 -6.56
C TRP A 457 5.27 -25.43 -7.66
N LYS A 458 6.19 -26.37 -7.94
CA LYS A 458 5.93 -27.48 -8.88
C LYS A 458 4.70 -28.31 -8.47
N ALA A 459 4.51 -28.56 -7.17
CA ALA A 459 3.33 -29.25 -6.66
C ALA A 459 2.04 -28.42 -6.89
N VAL A 460 2.10 -27.10 -6.66
CA VAL A 460 0.99 -26.19 -6.93
C VAL A 460 0.64 -26.16 -8.42
N VAL A 461 1.62 -25.98 -9.30
CA VAL A 461 1.43 -25.99 -10.76
C VAL A 461 0.81 -27.30 -11.23
N LYS A 462 1.30 -28.45 -10.73
CA LYS A 462 0.75 -29.77 -11.05
C LYS A 462 -0.73 -29.89 -10.65
N ALA A 463 -1.06 -29.52 -9.42
CA ALA A 463 -2.43 -29.60 -8.90
C ALA A 463 -3.38 -28.66 -9.64
N CYS A 464 -2.98 -27.39 -9.84
CA CYS A 464 -3.77 -26.39 -10.57
C CYS A 464 -3.99 -26.81 -12.04
N THR A 465 -2.93 -27.26 -12.74
CA THR A 465 -3.03 -27.70 -14.14
C THR A 465 -4.06 -28.83 -14.27
N TRP A 466 -4.00 -29.82 -13.38
CA TRP A 466 -4.96 -30.92 -13.40
C TRP A 466 -6.40 -30.44 -13.15
N ALA A 467 -6.61 -29.58 -12.16
CA ALA A 467 -7.95 -29.10 -11.81
C ALA A 467 -8.58 -28.24 -12.92
N MET A 468 -7.78 -27.46 -13.65
CA MET A 468 -8.25 -26.59 -14.73
C MET A 468 -8.57 -27.31 -16.04
N GLN A 469 -8.27 -28.61 -16.18
CA GLN A 469 -8.64 -29.43 -17.36
C GLN A 469 -10.12 -29.90 -17.34
N GLY A 470 -10.99 -29.25 -16.57
CA GLY A 470 -12.42 -29.56 -16.52
C GLY A 470 -13.18 -29.16 -17.80
N LYS A 471 -14.35 -29.78 -18.02
CA LYS A 471 -15.35 -29.31 -18.99
C LYS A 471 -15.87 -27.93 -18.56
N MET A 472 -15.59 -26.90 -19.34
CA MET A 472 -16.10 -25.54 -19.10
C MET A 472 -16.49 -24.89 -20.42
N PRO A 473 -17.39 -23.87 -20.43
CA PRO A 473 -17.72 -23.12 -21.63
C PRO A 473 -16.47 -22.52 -22.29
N THR A 474 -16.41 -22.51 -23.62
CA THR A 474 -15.26 -22.02 -24.40
C THR A 474 -14.77 -20.63 -23.96
N PRO A 475 -15.63 -19.62 -23.73
CA PRO A 475 -15.17 -18.30 -23.30
C PRO A 475 -14.45 -18.30 -21.94
N ILE A 476 -14.82 -19.22 -21.03
CA ILE A 476 -14.14 -19.38 -19.74
C ILE A 476 -12.84 -20.17 -19.94
N ALA A 477 -12.88 -21.23 -20.74
CA ALA A 477 -11.69 -22.04 -21.06
C ALA A 477 -10.56 -21.17 -21.63
N ASP A 478 -10.88 -20.27 -22.57
CA ASP A 478 -9.90 -19.39 -23.19
C ASP A 478 -9.27 -18.41 -22.18
N LYS A 479 -10.05 -17.89 -21.24
CA LYS A 479 -9.52 -17.03 -20.16
C LYS A 479 -8.68 -17.82 -19.15
N VAL A 480 -9.08 -19.05 -18.81
CA VAL A 480 -8.35 -19.93 -17.88
C VAL A 480 -7.00 -20.40 -18.45
N LYS A 481 -6.85 -20.45 -19.79
CA LYS A 481 -5.54 -20.68 -20.42
C LYS A 481 -4.49 -19.66 -19.99
N PHE A 482 -4.86 -18.39 -19.81
CA PHE A 482 -3.92 -17.36 -19.32
C PHE A 482 -3.45 -17.65 -17.90
N VAL A 483 -4.32 -18.16 -17.01
CA VAL A 483 -3.91 -18.60 -15.66
C VAL A 483 -2.91 -19.74 -15.77
N SER A 484 -3.20 -20.73 -16.62
CA SER A 484 -2.30 -21.88 -16.84
C SER A 484 -0.94 -21.48 -17.39
N GLN A 485 -0.92 -20.49 -18.30
CA GLN A 485 0.30 -19.92 -18.83
C GLN A 485 1.10 -19.20 -17.73
N LYS A 486 0.48 -18.30 -16.98
CA LYS A 486 1.15 -17.56 -15.91
C LYS A 486 1.69 -18.43 -14.78
N LEU A 487 1.03 -19.55 -14.46
CA LEU A 487 1.56 -20.51 -13.49
C LEU A 487 2.94 -21.08 -13.88
N ARG A 488 3.23 -21.15 -15.19
CA ARG A 488 4.49 -21.71 -15.73
C ARG A 488 5.48 -20.63 -16.13
N GLU A 489 5.00 -19.61 -16.82
CA GLU A 489 5.79 -18.58 -17.52
C GLU A 489 5.66 -17.19 -16.88
N GLY A 490 4.89 -17.06 -15.81
CA GLY A 490 4.78 -15.81 -15.06
C GLY A 490 6.10 -15.43 -14.39
N THR A 491 6.15 -14.20 -13.86
CA THR A 491 7.38 -13.67 -13.24
C THR A 491 7.95 -14.58 -12.15
N TRP A 492 7.10 -15.25 -11.36
CA TRP A 492 7.51 -16.24 -10.37
C TRP A 492 7.99 -17.56 -10.97
N GLY A 493 7.33 -18.07 -12.01
CA GLY A 493 7.76 -19.27 -12.73
C GLY A 493 9.16 -19.09 -13.32
N PHE A 494 9.40 -17.93 -13.92
CA PHE A 494 10.72 -17.51 -14.40
C PHE A 494 11.74 -17.40 -13.26
N ALA A 495 11.38 -16.75 -12.15
CA ALA A 495 12.24 -16.61 -10.97
C ALA A 495 12.73 -17.96 -10.41
N LEU A 496 11.88 -18.99 -10.46
CA LEU A 496 12.19 -20.34 -10.01
C LEU A 496 12.97 -21.19 -11.02
N GLY A 497 13.29 -20.66 -12.20
CA GLY A 497 13.99 -21.37 -13.27
C GLY A 497 13.14 -22.47 -13.92
N ALA A 498 11.82 -22.27 -14.03
CA ALA A 498 10.97 -23.19 -14.77
C ALA A 498 11.40 -23.21 -16.26
N PRO A 499 11.47 -24.39 -16.91
CA PRO A 499 11.81 -24.46 -18.33
C PRO A 499 10.78 -23.65 -19.13
N VAL A 500 11.27 -22.66 -19.87
CA VAL A 500 10.46 -21.92 -20.84
C VAL A 500 10.02 -22.93 -21.89
N GLY A 501 8.70 -23.05 -22.10
CA GLY A 501 8.18 -23.97 -23.12
C GLY A 501 8.59 -23.49 -24.51
N GLY A 502 9.50 -24.21 -25.16
CA GLY A 502 9.96 -23.96 -26.53
C GLY A 502 11.47 -24.12 -26.66
N ASP A 503 11.92 -24.68 -27.79
CA ASP A 503 13.30 -25.06 -28.13
C ASP A 503 14.32 -23.90 -28.11
N ALA A 504 14.56 -23.32 -26.94
CA ALA A 504 15.67 -22.42 -26.68
C ALA A 504 16.59 -23.09 -25.66
N VAL A 505 17.62 -23.78 -26.18
CA VAL A 505 18.77 -24.24 -25.40
C VAL A 505 19.49 -23.01 -24.85
N MET A 506 19.08 -22.53 -23.67
CA MET A 506 19.89 -21.62 -22.86
C MET A 506 20.67 -22.44 -21.84
N LYS A 507 21.99 -22.44 -22.01
CA LYS A 507 22.98 -23.01 -21.09
C LYS A 507 22.77 -22.46 -19.66
N THR A 508 22.96 -23.34 -18.71
CA THR A 508 22.47 -23.31 -17.32
C THR A 508 23.17 -22.35 -16.34
N ASP A 509 23.89 -21.31 -16.78
CA ASP A 509 24.64 -20.41 -15.86
C ASP A 509 24.29 -18.91 -15.98
N THR A 510 23.29 -18.52 -16.79
CA THR A 510 23.03 -17.10 -17.12
C THR A 510 21.69 -16.54 -16.68
N THR A 511 20.90 -17.26 -15.88
CA THR A 511 19.53 -16.80 -15.50
C THR A 511 19.53 -15.58 -14.58
N ALA A 512 20.50 -15.47 -13.67
CA ALA A 512 20.68 -14.27 -12.83
C ALA A 512 21.20 -13.07 -13.63
N THR A 513 22.03 -13.29 -14.65
CA THR A 513 22.57 -12.24 -15.52
C THR A 513 21.56 -11.76 -16.56
N ALA A 514 20.64 -12.60 -17.04
CA ALA A 514 19.59 -12.17 -17.98
C ALA A 514 18.52 -11.28 -17.33
N ALA A 515 18.09 -11.59 -16.09
CA ALA A 515 17.19 -10.73 -15.34
C ALA A 515 17.88 -9.42 -14.89
N ALA A 516 19.16 -9.49 -14.49
CA ALA A 516 19.97 -8.32 -14.19
C ALA A 516 20.26 -7.47 -15.44
N ALA A 517 20.44 -8.08 -16.62
CA ALA A 517 20.64 -7.39 -17.90
C ALA A 517 19.34 -6.76 -18.40
N ALA A 518 18.18 -7.41 -18.23
CA ALA A 518 16.88 -6.81 -18.53
C ALA A 518 16.57 -5.62 -17.59
N ALA A 519 17.01 -5.68 -16.32
CA ALA A 519 16.91 -4.56 -15.39
C ALA A 519 17.92 -3.43 -15.69
N ALA A 520 19.13 -3.77 -16.15
CA ALA A 520 20.17 -2.81 -16.55
C ALA A 520 19.92 -2.16 -17.93
N ALA A 521 19.12 -2.80 -18.80
CA ALA A 521 18.74 -2.30 -20.12
C ALA A 521 17.51 -1.37 -20.07
N MET A 522 16.90 -1.16 -18.91
CA MET A 522 15.89 -0.11 -18.73
C MET A 522 16.59 1.25 -18.77
N PRO A 523 16.12 2.23 -19.58
CA PRO A 523 16.68 3.57 -19.59
C PRO A 523 16.76 4.11 -18.16
N GLU A 524 17.89 4.73 -17.76
CA GLU A 524 17.99 5.42 -16.47
C GLU A 524 16.70 6.22 -16.28
N PRO A 525 15.89 5.97 -15.24
CA PRO A 525 14.76 6.81 -14.97
C PRO A 525 15.31 8.22 -14.81
N LEU A 526 14.79 9.17 -15.60
CA LEU A 526 15.09 10.59 -15.51
C LEU A 526 15.35 10.93 -14.04
N ARG A 527 16.56 11.42 -13.76
CA ARG A 527 17.01 11.87 -12.43
C ARG A 527 16.25 13.13 -11.98
N THR A 528 14.92 13.08 -12.04
CA THR A 528 14.00 14.11 -11.54
C THR A 528 13.78 13.96 -10.04
N TYR A 529 14.25 12.87 -9.44
CA TYR A 529 14.32 12.79 -8.00
C TYR A 529 15.45 13.70 -7.52
N GLY A 530 15.09 14.87 -6.99
CA GLY A 530 15.96 15.75 -6.23
C GLY A 530 16.47 15.06 -4.97
N PHE A 531 17.37 14.10 -5.16
CA PHE A 531 18.17 13.51 -4.11
C PHE A 531 19.34 14.47 -3.88
N GLY A 532 19.29 15.17 -2.74
CA GLY A 532 20.23 16.23 -2.40
C GLY A 532 21.69 15.87 -2.64
N LEU A 533 22.28 16.51 -3.64
CA LEU A 533 23.68 16.92 -3.59
C LEU A 533 23.80 18.00 -2.52
N GLY A 534 23.96 17.57 -1.26
CA GLY A 534 24.36 18.45 -0.18
C GLY A 534 25.84 18.80 -0.32
N THR A 535 26.12 20.01 -0.78
CA THR A 535 27.32 20.82 -0.48
C THR A 535 28.69 20.12 -0.57
N GLN A 536 29.26 20.03 -1.77
CA GLN A 536 30.71 20.26 -1.91
C GLN A 536 30.90 21.75 -2.22
N GLN A 537 30.99 22.56 -1.17
CA GLN A 537 31.70 23.82 -1.27
C GLN A 537 33.19 23.52 -1.26
N THR A 538 33.87 24.10 -2.25
CA THR A 538 35.31 24.27 -2.39
C THR A 538 36.01 24.59 -1.07
N ALA A 539 36.90 23.70 -0.63
CA ALA A 539 38.02 24.05 0.23
C ALA A 539 39.25 23.32 -0.31
N GLY A 540 40.11 24.08 -0.98
CA GLY A 540 41.40 23.60 -1.47
C GLY A 540 42.33 23.29 -0.31
N SER A 541 43.08 22.20 -0.45
CA SER A 541 44.33 21.99 0.27
C SER A 541 45.20 21.09 -0.60
N PHE A 542 46.08 21.72 -1.37
CA PHE A 542 47.21 21.08 -2.02
C PHE A 542 48.16 20.47 -0.99
N PRO A 543 48.87 19.40 -1.36
CA PRO A 543 50.30 19.42 -1.17
C PRO A 543 51.04 19.24 -2.50
N TYR A 544 52.07 20.07 -2.60
CA TYR A 544 53.15 20.15 -3.56
C TYR A 544 53.80 18.79 -3.88
N HIS A 545 54.00 18.48 -5.17
CA HIS A 545 55.30 18.03 -5.68
C HIS A 545 55.40 18.30 -7.20
N PRO A 546 56.60 18.64 -7.73
CA PRO A 546 56.78 19.27 -9.02
C PRO A 546 57.13 18.27 -10.14
N ASP A 547 57.23 18.83 -11.35
CA ASP A 547 57.79 18.27 -12.59
C ASP A 547 56.80 17.56 -13.54
N ALA A 548 56.31 18.32 -14.53
CA ALA A 548 56.49 18.02 -15.96
C ALA A 548 55.80 19.06 -16.88
N GLN A 549 56.65 19.84 -17.55
CA GLN A 549 56.55 20.47 -18.88
C GLN A 549 55.21 20.62 -19.62
N ASN A 550 54.88 21.89 -19.88
CA ASN A 550 54.49 22.50 -21.16
C ASN A 550 53.74 21.67 -22.22
N GLN A 551 52.51 22.09 -22.53
CA GLN A 551 52.13 22.49 -23.90
C GLN A 551 50.89 23.39 -23.90
N ALA A 552 50.85 24.32 -24.85
CA ALA A 552 50.03 25.52 -24.85
C ALA A 552 48.89 25.49 -25.89
N MET A 553 47.89 26.38 -25.62
CA MET A 553 46.91 27.02 -26.54
C MET A 553 45.63 26.24 -26.95
N PRO A 554 44.54 26.92 -27.41
CA PRO A 554 44.06 28.30 -27.19
C PRO A 554 42.55 28.35 -26.77
N PRO A 555 41.93 29.53 -26.54
CA PRO A 555 40.53 29.64 -26.13
C PRO A 555 39.58 29.70 -27.34
N ALA A 556 38.42 29.05 -27.25
CA ALA A 556 37.31 29.20 -28.20
C ALA A 556 36.02 29.50 -27.43
N GLY A 557 35.37 30.59 -27.87
CA GLY A 557 34.09 31.09 -27.37
C GLY A 557 32.88 30.25 -27.79
N PRO A 558 31.67 30.81 -27.65
CA PRO A 558 30.43 30.06 -27.45
C PRO A 558 29.76 29.65 -28.77
N MET A 559 28.82 28.69 -28.66
CA MET A 559 27.65 28.35 -29.53
C MET A 559 27.55 26.82 -29.75
N PRO A 560 26.42 26.25 -30.20
CA PRO A 560 25.01 26.54 -29.94
C PRO A 560 24.24 25.24 -29.51
N SER A 561 22.97 25.39 -29.11
CA SER A 561 22.04 24.27 -28.87
C SER A 561 21.89 23.35 -30.10
N PRO A 562 21.86 22.01 -29.94
CA PRO A 562 21.37 21.13 -30.99
C PRO A 562 19.86 20.91 -30.90
N VAL A 563 19.28 21.11 -32.07
CA VAL A 563 17.92 20.89 -32.54
C VAL A 563 17.48 19.43 -32.42
N MET A 564 16.17 19.23 -32.29
CA MET A 564 15.47 17.94 -32.33
C MET A 564 15.99 17.01 -33.44
N GLY A 565 16.31 15.77 -33.07
CA GLY A 565 16.66 14.68 -33.98
C GLY A 565 15.66 13.53 -33.89
N ALA A 566 15.13 13.20 -35.07
CA ALA A 566 14.19 12.15 -35.45
C ALA A 566 14.09 10.87 -34.59
N ALA A 567 12.84 10.45 -34.41
CA ALA A 567 12.41 9.17 -33.87
C ALA A 567 12.91 7.99 -34.71
N TYR A 568 13.54 7.01 -34.05
CA TYR A 568 13.63 5.64 -34.56
C TYR A 568 12.47 4.83 -34.00
N ALA A 569 11.50 4.55 -34.88
CA ALA A 569 10.45 3.58 -34.62
C ALA A 569 11.01 2.16 -34.85
N GLN A 570 11.21 1.39 -33.79
CA GLN A 570 11.22 -0.07 -33.89
C GLN A 570 9.79 -0.57 -33.71
N GLN A 571 9.23 -1.05 -34.83
CA GLN A 571 7.96 -1.76 -34.88
C GLN A 571 8.03 -3.05 -34.06
N LEU A 572 7.25 -3.11 -32.98
CA LEU A 572 6.80 -4.35 -32.37
C LEU A 572 5.48 -4.77 -33.04
N PRO A 573 5.26 -6.07 -33.36
CA PRO A 573 4.01 -6.53 -33.94
C PRO A 573 2.84 -6.33 -32.98
N GLY A 574 1.75 -5.76 -33.50
CA GLY A 574 0.66 -5.18 -32.72
C GLY A 574 -0.07 -6.13 -31.78
N GLN A 575 -0.24 -5.67 -30.53
CA GLN A 575 -1.39 -6.03 -29.72
C GLN A 575 -2.59 -5.21 -30.20
N GLN A 576 -3.57 -5.88 -30.81
CA GLN A 576 -4.88 -5.30 -31.07
C GLN A 576 -5.52 -4.91 -29.73
N GLY A 577 -5.68 -3.60 -29.53
CA GLY A 577 -6.36 -3.04 -28.38
C GLY A 577 -7.83 -3.45 -28.35
N LEU A 578 -8.24 -4.03 -27.24
CA LEU A 578 -9.65 -4.08 -26.85
C LEU A 578 -10.04 -2.69 -26.35
N VAL A 579 -10.62 -1.91 -27.25
CA VAL A 579 -11.33 -0.67 -26.98
C VAL A 579 -12.56 -1.01 -26.12
N TYR A 580 -12.63 -0.46 -24.91
CA TYR A 580 -13.85 -0.49 -24.10
C TYR A 580 -14.87 0.51 -24.68
N PRO A 581 -16.12 0.11 -25.00
CA PRO A 581 -17.19 1.07 -25.18
C PRO A 581 -17.65 1.59 -23.82
N GLN A 582 -17.54 2.90 -23.68
CA GLN A 582 -18.06 3.71 -22.60
C GLN A 582 -19.59 3.63 -22.63
N GLY A 583 -20.20 2.97 -21.63
CA GLY A 583 -21.65 2.85 -21.51
C GLY A 583 -22.30 4.21 -21.26
N GLN A 584 -22.89 4.79 -22.30
CA GLN A 584 -23.82 5.91 -22.21
C GLN A 584 -25.14 5.41 -21.60
N GLY A 585 -25.38 5.75 -20.34
CA GLY A 585 -26.72 5.65 -19.74
C GLY A 585 -27.58 6.82 -20.21
N GLN A 586 -28.42 6.60 -21.22
CA GLN A 586 -29.55 7.49 -21.53
C GLN A 586 -30.63 7.31 -20.46
N GLY A 587 -30.79 8.31 -19.60
CA GLY A 587 -31.93 8.44 -18.70
C GLY A 587 -33.14 8.97 -19.46
N HIS A 588 -34.17 8.14 -19.62
CA HIS A 588 -35.48 8.59 -20.04
C HIS A 588 -36.20 9.31 -18.91
N VAL A 589 -36.65 10.52 -19.22
CA VAL A 589 -37.50 11.40 -18.43
C VAL A 589 -38.91 10.84 -18.41
N TYR A 590 -39.50 10.68 -17.22
CA TYR A 590 -40.94 10.78 -17.02
C TYR A 590 -41.20 11.66 -15.78
N ALA A 591 -41.75 12.84 -16.03
CA ALA A 591 -42.34 13.71 -15.04
C ALA A 591 -43.79 13.26 -14.77
N GLY A 592 -44.26 13.41 -13.53
CA GLY A 592 -45.65 13.12 -13.21
C GLY A 592 -46.04 13.15 -11.73
N GLN A 593 -45.84 14.31 -11.09
CA GLN A 593 -46.87 15.00 -10.29
C GLN A 593 -47.58 14.28 -9.12
N GLY A 594 -47.39 14.83 -7.91
CA GLY A 594 -48.51 15.12 -7.00
C GLY A 594 -48.55 14.38 -5.66
N GLY A 595 -48.81 15.13 -4.59
CA GLY A 595 -49.55 14.62 -3.42
C GLY A 595 -48.90 14.86 -2.06
N ALA A 596 -49.42 15.85 -1.34
CA ALA A 596 -49.09 16.23 0.02
C ALA A 596 -49.77 15.36 1.11
N GLY A 597 -49.34 15.52 2.36
CA GLY A 597 -50.06 15.11 3.60
C GLY A 597 -49.23 14.13 4.44
N ALA A 598 -48.58 14.50 5.56
CA ALA A 598 -49.06 15.03 6.84
C ALA A 598 -49.86 14.02 7.71
N TYR A 599 -49.44 13.94 8.99
CA TYR A 599 -50.01 13.20 10.15
C TYR A 599 -49.78 11.68 10.18
N GLY A 600 -49.45 11.02 11.29
CA GLY A 600 -49.31 11.45 12.68
C GLY A 600 -48.87 10.27 13.57
N GLN A 601 -48.23 10.61 14.69
CA GLN A 601 -48.15 9.87 15.97
C GLN A 601 -49.41 9.02 16.26
N LYS A 602 -49.40 7.85 16.94
CA LYS A 602 -48.70 7.41 18.17
C LYS A 602 -49.02 5.90 18.44
N PRO A 603 -48.47 5.26 19.49
CA PRO A 603 -48.17 3.84 19.65
C PRO A 603 -49.21 3.05 20.46
N VAL A 604 -49.11 1.71 20.46
CA VAL A 604 -49.57 0.87 21.59
C VAL A 604 -48.66 -0.36 21.78
N ASN A 605 -48.19 -0.50 23.03
CA ASN A 605 -47.57 -1.68 23.64
C ASN A 605 -48.52 -2.88 23.67
N SER A 606 -48.00 -4.10 23.54
CA SER A 606 -48.25 -5.18 24.51
C SER A 606 -47.46 -6.43 24.16
N GLY A 607 -46.81 -6.99 25.18
CA GLY A 607 -46.06 -8.23 25.09
C GLY A 607 -46.96 -9.46 25.02
N GLY A 608 -46.36 -10.58 24.62
CA GLY A 608 -46.98 -11.89 24.63
C GLY A 608 -45.99 -12.95 24.21
N ARG A 609 -45.34 -13.56 25.19
CA ARG A 609 -44.51 -14.77 25.10
C ARG A 609 -45.42 -15.95 24.75
N VAL A 610 -44.97 -16.91 23.91
CA VAL A 610 -45.18 -18.38 24.03
C VAL A 610 -44.69 -19.13 22.77
N VAL A 611 -43.70 -20.00 23.01
CA VAL A 611 -43.49 -21.39 22.55
C VAL A 611 -43.20 -21.72 21.06
N ALA A 612 -42.27 -22.67 20.95
CA ALA A 612 -41.68 -23.33 19.80
C ALA A 612 -42.68 -24.00 18.85
N GLY A 613 -42.28 -24.10 17.58
CA GLY A 613 -42.88 -24.97 16.58
C GLY A 613 -41.92 -25.15 15.40
N GLU A 614 -41.45 -26.39 15.22
CA GLU A 614 -40.79 -26.89 14.03
C GLU A 614 -41.72 -26.77 12.80
N GLY A 615 -41.16 -26.56 11.61
CA GLY A 615 -41.94 -26.62 10.37
C GLY A 615 -41.18 -26.03 9.19
N GLY A 616 -40.47 -26.88 8.45
CA GLY A 616 -39.90 -26.52 7.16
C GLY A 616 -40.99 -26.33 6.11
N HIS A 617 -40.82 -25.34 5.23
CA HIS A 617 -41.46 -25.35 3.92
C HIS A 617 -40.58 -24.68 2.86
N ALA A 618 -40.44 -25.43 1.77
CA ALA A 618 -39.78 -25.09 0.53
C ALA A 618 -40.45 -23.91 -0.17
N TRP A 619 -39.65 -22.99 -0.70
CA TRP A 619 -40.11 -21.96 -1.62
C TRP A 619 -39.79 -22.37 -3.06
N LYS A 620 -40.86 -22.59 -3.83
CA LYS A 620 -40.87 -22.74 -5.30
C LYS A 620 -40.64 -21.38 -5.95
N LEU A 621 -39.75 -21.34 -6.94
CA LEU A 621 -39.65 -20.27 -7.93
C LEU A 621 -40.87 -20.28 -8.87
N VAL A 622 -41.33 -19.09 -9.25
CA VAL A 622 -42.11 -18.86 -10.47
C VAL A 622 -41.57 -17.60 -11.15
N HIS A 623 -41.11 -17.84 -12.39
CA HIS A 623 -40.78 -16.97 -13.54
C HIS A 623 -40.07 -15.62 -13.34
#